data_AF-A0A6P8Y4U3-F1
#
_entry.id   AF-A0A6P8Y4U3-F1
#
_cell.length_a   1.000
_cell.length_b   1.000
_cell.length_c   1.000
_cell.angle_alpha   90.00
_cell.angle_beta   90.00
_cell.angle_gamma   90.00
#
_symmetry.space_group_name_H-M   'P 1'
#
loop_
_entity.id
_entity.type
_entity.pdbx_description
1 polymer ?
#
loop_
_entity_poly.entity_id
_entity_poly.type
_entity_poly.pdbx_seq_one_letter_code
_entity_poly.pdbx_strand_id
1 'polypeptide(L)'
;MPGPLAPEVTVKYGAIAVIFFLSGMSLNIVDMKRAVVQFKLHAFIQLFTFLFVPLCVRLITFALKLFGINEWVLKGLITVSVMPPPVSTAVILTKAVGGNEAGAVFNSALGSFLGIIVTPLCLLLFLGSSTVVPFRSTIVQLGVTVVIPLLVGQAVRAIGMLHHTDLPTSEIGQVALLLIIYTTFCDAFLEHDAGMDPVDILVTVMLVVIIQLLLMYLAWNISGLTKMFSTPDRAAITFCCSHKSLTLGIPILRILFAGYSHFSSISLPLLVYHPAQIIIGSLLVSEMREWIRTHQKRSFLPP
;
A
#
# COMPACT_ATOMS: atom_id res chain seq x y z
N MET A 1 -16.50 -13.88 28.60
CA MET A 1 -15.96 -15.03 27.84
C MET A 1 -15.80 -14.58 26.40
N PRO A 2 -14.64 -14.77 25.75
CA PRO A 2 -14.54 -14.49 24.31
C PRO A 2 -15.57 -15.38 23.59
N GLY A 3 -16.34 -14.79 22.67
CA GLY A 3 -17.38 -15.51 21.94
C GLY A 3 -16.82 -16.68 21.12
N PRO A 4 -17.68 -17.57 20.59
CA PRO A 4 -17.25 -18.80 19.90
C PRO A 4 -16.31 -18.58 18.70
N LEU A 5 -16.26 -17.36 18.15
CA LEU A 5 -15.36 -16.97 17.06
C LEU A 5 -13.98 -16.50 17.53
N ALA A 6 -13.78 -16.20 18.81
CA ALA A 6 -12.57 -15.62 19.40
C ALA A 6 -11.82 -14.68 18.42
N PRO A 7 -12.41 -13.52 18.04
CA PRO A 7 -11.92 -12.67 16.94
C PRO A 7 -10.45 -12.27 17.13
N GLU A 8 -10.03 -12.10 18.38
CA GLU A 8 -8.67 -11.80 18.81
C GLU A 8 -7.62 -12.85 18.41
N VAL A 9 -8.02 -14.10 18.12
CA VAL A 9 -7.14 -15.18 17.69
C VAL A 9 -7.39 -15.51 16.22
N THR A 10 -8.65 -15.65 15.83
CA THR A 10 -9.06 -16.08 14.48
C THR A 10 -8.78 -15.00 13.43
N VAL A 11 -9.04 -13.74 13.72
CA VAL A 11 -8.72 -12.61 12.82
C VAL A 11 -7.24 -12.24 12.91
N LYS A 12 -6.67 -12.28 14.11
CA LYS A 12 -5.33 -11.75 14.39
C LYS A 12 -4.19 -12.66 13.93
N TYR A 13 -4.40 -13.98 13.89
CA TYR A 13 -3.39 -14.93 13.39
C TYR A 13 -3.87 -15.71 12.17
N GLY A 14 -5.12 -16.20 12.20
CA GLY A 14 -5.69 -16.99 11.11
C GLY A 14 -5.85 -16.18 9.82
N ALA A 15 -6.65 -15.10 9.85
CA ALA A 15 -6.89 -14.29 8.67
C ALA A 15 -5.61 -13.65 8.11
N ILE A 16 -4.68 -13.23 8.99
CA ILE A 16 -3.38 -12.68 8.60
C ILE A 16 -2.53 -13.71 7.86
N ALA A 17 -2.38 -14.92 8.41
CA ALA A 17 -1.61 -15.98 7.77
C ALA A 17 -2.23 -16.38 6.42
N VAL A 18 -3.56 -16.44 6.34
CA VAL A 18 -4.28 -16.69 5.08
C VAL A 18 -4.01 -15.58 4.06
N ILE A 19 -4.13 -14.30 4.43
CA ILE A 19 -3.86 -13.18 3.53
C ILE A 19 -2.44 -13.24 2.95
N PHE A 20 -1.44 -13.52 3.79
CA PHE A 20 -0.05 -13.60 3.33
C PHE A 20 0.25 -14.88 2.54
N PHE A 21 -0.38 -16.00 2.89
CA PHE A 21 -0.34 -17.22 2.09
C PHE A 21 -0.94 -17.02 0.70
N LEU A 22 -2.14 -16.43 0.62
CA LEU A 22 -2.81 -16.08 -0.64
C LEU A 22 -1.99 -15.07 -1.45
N SER A 23 -1.35 -14.10 -0.78
CA SER A 23 -0.42 -13.16 -1.42
C SER A 23 0.79 -13.88 -2.02
N GLY A 24 1.34 -14.85 -1.28
CA GLY A 24 2.36 -15.78 -1.77
C GLY A 24 1.86 -16.53 -3.00
N MET A 25 0.71 -17.19 -2.93
CA MET A 25 0.18 -17.92 -4.10
C MET A 25 -0.13 -17.05 -5.31
N SER A 26 -0.43 -15.76 -5.13
CA SER A 26 -0.79 -14.84 -6.23
C SER A 26 0.42 -14.35 -7.03
N LEU A 27 1.64 -14.53 -6.52
CA LEU A 27 2.85 -13.94 -7.09
C LEU A 27 3.54 -14.90 -8.08
N ASN A 28 3.62 -14.49 -9.35
CA ASN A 28 4.16 -15.33 -10.43
C ASN A 28 5.66 -15.08 -10.64
N ILE A 29 6.50 -16.01 -10.16
CA ILE A 29 7.97 -15.93 -10.32
C ILE A 29 8.39 -15.92 -11.80
N VAL A 30 7.63 -16.54 -12.70
CA VAL A 30 7.95 -16.59 -14.13
C VAL A 30 7.75 -15.21 -14.77
N ASP A 31 6.67 -14.53 -14.42
CA ASP A 31 6.42 -13.14 -14.84
C ASP A 31 7.47 -12.20 -14.24
N MET A 32 7.94 -12.49 -13.02
CA MET A 32 9.05 -11.77 -12.41
C MET A 32 10.37 -11.91 -13.17
N LYS A 33 10.70 -13.11 -13.65
CA LYS A 33 11.92 -13.37 -14.41
C LYS A 33 11.91 -12.73 -15.80
N ARG A 34 10.75 -12.65 -16.46
CA ARG A 34 10.62 -12.01 -17.79
C ARG A 34 10.66 -10.47 -17.73
N ALA A 35 10.29 -9.88 -16.60
CA ALA A 35 10.28 -8.42 -16.41
C ALA A 35 11.65 -7.80 -16.09
N VAL A 36 12.68 -8.60 -15.78
CA VAL A 36 14.05 -8.13 -15.42
C VAL A 36 14.67 -7.20 -16.48
N VAL A 37 14.17 -7.22 -17.72
CA VAL A 37 14.60 -6.37 -18.84
C VAL A 37 14.43 -4.87 -18.56
N GLN A 38 13.53 -4.45 -17.66
CA GLN A 38 13.29 -3.03 -17.33
C GLN A 38 13.74 -2.65 -15.91
N PHE A 39 14.91 -3.13 -15.47
CA PHE A 39 15.46 -2.84 -14.13
C PHE A 39 15.38 -1.36 -13.72
N LYS A 40 15.61 -0.43 -14.64
CA LYS A 40 15.55 1.02 -14.38
C LYS A 40 14.16 1.48 -13.91
N LEU A 41 13.10 1.01 -14.57
CA LEU A 41 11.71 1.30 -14.20
C LEU A 41 11.42 0.75 -12.81
N HIS A 42 11.84 -0.49 -12.57
CA HIS A 42 11.53 -1.19 -11.32
C HIS A 42 12.26 -0.54 -10.15
N ALA A 43 13.56 -0.30 -10.29
CA ALA A 43 14.36 0.39 -9.29
C ALA A 43 13.80 1.77 -8.97
N PHE A 44 13.39 2.54 -9.98
CA PHE A 44 12.76 3.84 -9.79
C PHE A 44 11.48 3.73 -8.94
N ILE A 45 10.57 2.83 -9.30
CA ILE A 45 9.30 2.68 -8.58
C ILE A 45 9.56 2.24 -7.13
N GLN A 46 10.41 1.23 -6.90
CA GLN A 46 10.66 0.74 -5.55
C GLN A 46 11.36 1.78 -4.66
N LEU A 47 12.37 2.49 -5.20
CA LEU A 47 13.03 3.58 -4.47
C LEU A 47 12.07 4.73 -4.19
N PHE A 48 11.21 5.08 -5.15
CA PHE A 48 10.24 6.13 -4.93
C PHE A 48 9.25 5.73 -3.83
N THR A 49 8.70 4.52 -3.88
CA THR A 49 7.68 4.04 -2.94
C THR A 49 8.21 3.83 -1.53
N PHE A 50 9.42 3.27 -1.36
CA PHE A 50 9.95 2.89 -0.04
C PHE A 50 10.98 3.85 0.54
N LEU A 51 11.54 4.77 -0.25
CA LEU A 51 12.50 5.77 0.22
C LEU A 51 11.97 7.18 0.03
N PHE A 52 11.64 7.59 -1.19
CA PHE A 52 11.23 8.98 -1.45
C PHE A 52 9.92 9.34 -0.75
N VAL A 53 8.87 8.51 -0.88
CA VAL A 53 7.55 8.80 -0.29
C VAL A 53 7.63 8.91 1.24
N PRO A 54 8.22 7.95 1.99
CA PRO A 54 8.35 8.09 3.43
C PRO A 54 9.14 9.33 3.86
N LEU A 55 10.24 9.64 3.18
CA LEU A 55 11.04 10.83 3.51
C LEU A 55 10.29 12.13 3.20
N CYS A 56 9.59 12.19 2.08
CA CYS A 56 8.76 13.34 1.69
C CYS A 56 7.64 13.57 2.73
N VAL A 57 6.90 12.53 3.10
CA VAL A 57 5.84 12.63 4.11
C VAL A 57 6.43 12.93 5.50
N ARG A 58 7.61 12.40 5.83
CA ARG A 58 8.31 12.73 7.09
C ARG A 58 8.69 14.21 7.18
N LEU A 59 9.09 14.82 6.07
CA LEU A 59 9.37 16.25 5.98
C LEU A 59 8.08 17.08 6.10
N ILE A 60 7.02 16.68 5.39
CA ILE A 60 5.70 17.33 5.47
C ILE A 60 5.16 17.28 6.91
N THR A 61 5.18 16.12 7.55
CA THR A 61 4.72 15.96 8.94
C THR A 61 5.57 16.70 9.95
N PHE A 62 6.88 16.85 9.71
CA PHE A 62 7.73 17.73 10.52
C PHE A 62 7.29 19.20 10.44
N ALA A 63 6.98 19.69 9.23
CA ALA A 63 6.46 21.05 9.05
C ALA A 63 5.06 21.21 9.69
N LEU A 64 4.15 20.26 9.45
CA LEU A 64 2.80 20.28 10.02
C LEU A 64 2.78 20.25 11.55
N LYS A 65 3.77 19.61 12.18
CA LYS A 65 3.95 19.65 13.64
C LYS A 65 4.12 21.07 14.17
N LEU A 66 4.78 21.96 13.41
CA LEU A 66 4.95 23.37 13.79
C LEU A 66 3.64 24.16 13.75
N PHE A 67 2.65 23.69 12.97
CA PHE A 67 1.31 24.28 12.86
C PHE A 67 0.33 23.70 13.88
N GLY A 68 0.79 22.87 14.83
CA GLY A 68 -0.07 22.31 15.89
C GLY A 68 -1.02 21.21 15.42
N ILE A 69 -0.76 20.56 14.28
CA ILE A 69 -1.55 19.41 13.83
C ILE A 69 -1.43 18.25 14.82
N ASN A 70 -2.55 17.61 15.13
CA ASN A 70 -2.65 16.49 16.07
C ASN A 70 -1.63 15.38 15.76
N GLU A 71 -0.94 14.90 16.80
CA GLU A 71 0.14 13.91 16.69
C GLU A 71 -0.33 12.59 16.07
N TRP A 72 -1.57 12.17 16.30
CA TRP A 72 -2.13 10.94 15.73
C TRP A 72 -2.33 11.04 14.23
N VAL A 73 -2.76 12.21 13.74
CA VAL A 73 -2.84 12.48 12.30
C VAL A 73 -1.46 12.38 11.67
N LEU A 74 -0.44 12.98 12.30
CA LEU A 74 0.94 12.92 11.79
C LEU A 74 1.49 11.50 11.78
N LYS A 75 1.30 10.72 12.86
CA LYS A 75 1.71 9.32 12.93
C LYS A 75 0.99 8.45 11.91
N GLY A 76 -0.30 8.69 11.69
CA GLY A 76 -1.08 7.97 10.68
C GLY A 76 -0.63 8.34 9.25
N LEU A 77 -0.28 9.59 8.96
CA LEU A 77 0.28 9.99 7.66
C LEU A 77 1.62 9.30 7.38
N ILE A 78 2.53 9.28 8.37
CA ILE A 78 3.78 8.50 8.29
C ILE A 78 3.46 7.03 8.04
N THR A 79 2.46 6.50 8.74
CA THR A 79 2.04 5.11 8.61
C THR A 79 1.61 4.76 7.18
N VAL A 80 0.78 5.59 6.54
CA VAL A 80 0.40 5.38 5.14
C VAL A 80 1.60 5.47 4.20
N SER A 81 2.51 6.41 4.46
CA SER A 81 3.64 6.69 3.57
C SER A 81 4.58 5.50 3.39
N VAL A 82 4.68 4.61 4.38
CA VAL A 82 5.56 3.44 4.33
C VAL A 82 4.88 2.19 3.78
N MET A 83 3.57 2.23 3.53
CA MET A 83 2.81 1.07 3.04
C MET A 83 3.25 0.63 1.64
N PRO A 84 3.16 -0.68 1.34
CA PRO A 84 3.43 -1.20 0.01
C PRO A 84 2.41 -0.70 -1.03
N PRO A 85 2.72 -0.80 -2.33
CA PRO A 85 1.76 -0.55 -3.39
C PRO A 85 0.67 -1.64 -3.45
N PRO A 86 -0.55 -1.33 -3.93
CA PRO A 86 -1.60 -2.33 -4.11
C PRO A 86 -1.33 -3.23 -5.32
N VAL A 87 -1.74 -4.50 -5.22
CA VAL A 87 -1.60 -5.50 -6.29
C VAL A 87 -2.56 -5.23 -7.46
N SER A 88 -3.73 -4.65 -7.19
CA SER A 88 -4.82 -4.53 -8.17
C SER A 88 -5.04 -3.10 -8.67
N THR A 89 -5.40 -2.16 -7.78
CA THR A 89 -5.84 -0.81 -8.17
C THR A 89 -4.87 -0.08 -9.09
N ALA A 90 -3.57 -0.08 -8.77
CA ALA A 90 -2.57 0.60 -9.59
C ALA A 90 -2.42 -0.02 -10.98
N VAL A 91 -2.56 -1.35 -11.09
CA VAL A 91 -2.52 -2.09 -12.36
C VAL A 91 -3.74 -1.76 -13.22
N ILE A 92 -4.93 -1.79 -12.61
CA ILE A 92 -6.20 -1.48 -13.31
C ILE A 92 -6.16 -0.06 -13.89
N LEU A 93 -5.73 0.92 -13.09
CA LEU A 93 -5.64 2.31 -13.55
C LEU A 93 -4.57 2.49 -14.63
N THR A 94 -3.41 1.82 -14.49
CA THR A 94 -2.37 1.83 -15.53
C THR A 94 -2.89 1.26 -16.84
N LYS A 95 -3.62 0.14 -16.80
CA LYS A 95 -4.26 -0.45 -17.98
C LYS A 95 -5.29 0.48 -18.60
N ALA A 96 -6.14 1.10 -17.77
CA ALA A 96 -7.22 1.97 -18.23
C ALA A 96 -6.72 3.18 -19.05
N VAL A 97 -5.55 3.71 -18.70
CA VAL A 97 -4.93 4.82 -19.44
C VAL A 97 -4.09 4.38 -20.63
N GLY A 98 -3.89 3.08 -20.85
CA GLY A 98 -2.99 2.55 -21.89
C GLY A 98 -1.51 2.63 -21.51
N GLY A 99 -1.21 2.58 -20.21
CA GLY A 99 0.16 2.54 -19.68
C GLY A 99 0.80 1.15 -19.77
N ASN A 100 2.02 1.03 -19.24
CA ASN A 100 2.76 -0.24 -19.18
C ASN A 100 2.16 -1.17 -18.11
N GLU A 101 1.11 -1.93 -18.49
CA GLU A 101 0.41 -2.89 -17.62
C GLU A 101 1.37 -3.95 -17.04
N ALA A 102 2.23 -4.53 -17.87
CA ALA A 102 3.18 -5.57 -17.43
C ALA A 102 4.15 -5.03 -16.38
N GLY A 103 4.69 -3.81 -16.59
CA GLY A 103 5.54 -3.13 -15.62
C GLY A 103 4.81 -2.81 -14.32
N ALA A 104 3.54 -2.41 -14.38
CA ALA A 104 2.73 -2.17 -13.19
C ALA A 104 2.46 -3.46 -12.41
N VAL A 105 2.07 -4.56 -13.09
CA VAL A 105 1.85 -5.88 -12.45
C VAL A 105 3.10 -6.30 -11.70
N PHE A 106 4.26 -6.24 -12.36
CA PHE A 106 5.53 -6.62 -11.74
C PHE A 106 5.87 -5.74 -10.53
N ASN A 107 5.75 -4.42 -10.64
CA ASN A 107 6.12 -3.51 -9.55
C ASN A 107 5.16 -3.56 -8.38
N SER A 108 3.88 -3.76 -8.64
CA SER A 108 2.89 -4.00 -7.60
C SER A 108 3.16 -5.30 -6.86
N ALA A 109 3.54 -6.38 -7.56
CA ALA A 109 3.91 -7.66 -6.93
C ALA A 109 5.23 -7.55 -6.14
N LEU A 110 6.28 -7.04 -6.78
CA LEU A 110 7.60 -6.85 -6.14
C LEU A 110 7.48 -5.92 -4.93
N GLY A 111 6.78 -4.80 -5.06
CA GLY A 111 6.59 -3.84 -3.98
C GLY A 111 5.74 -4.40 -2.85
N SER A 112 4.70 -5.18 -3.14
CA SER A 112 3.93 -5.89 -2.11
C SER A 112 4.81 -6.85 -1.31
N PHE A 113 5.69 -7.58 -1.99
CA PHE A 113 6.66 -8.47 -1.35
C PHE A 113 7.71 -7.71 -0.53
N LEU A 114 8.30 -6.64 -1.08
CA LEU A 114 9.29 -5.83 -0.37
C LEU A 114 8.66 -5.16 0.85
N GLY A 115 7.46 -4.59 0.71
CA GLY A 115 6.80 -3.86 1.79
C GLY A 115 6.37 -4.75 2.95
N ILE A 116 6.18 -6.06 2.75
CA ILE A 116 5.99 -7.01 3.85
C ILE A 116 7.16 -6.97 4.85
N ILE A 117 8.38 -6.76 4.36
CA ILE A 117 9.60 -6.68 5.18
C ILE A 117 9.93 -5.22 5.53
N VAL A 118 9.88 -4.33 4.54
CA VAL A 118 10.32 -2.94 4.67
C VAL A 118 9.35 -2.10 5.51
N THR A 119 8.04 -2.27 5.32
CA THR A 119 7.02 -1.44 6.00
C THR A 119 7.13 -1.55 7.52
N PRO A 120 7.18 -2.76 8.13
CA PRO A 120 7.33 -2.84 9.57
C PRO A 120 8.61 -2.23 10.11
N LEU A 121 9.73 -2.41 9.41
CA LEU A 121 11.02 -1.82 9.82
C LEU A 121 10.95 -0.29 9.78
N CYS A 122 10.35 0.28 8.72
CA CYS A 122 10.16 1.72 8.62
C CYS A 122 9.19 2.27 9.68
N LEU A 123 8.11 1.54 9.99
CA LEU A 123 7.19 1.92 11.07
C LEU A 123 7.91 1.91 12.42
N LEU A 124 8.69 0.88 12.72
CA LEU A 124 9.49 0.81 13.95
C LEU A 124 10.51 1.96 14.02
N LEU A 125 11.14 2.31 12.90
CA LEU A 125 12.14 3.39 12.86
C LEU A 125 11.51 4.78 13.02
N PHE A 126 10.34 5.02 12.39
CA PHE A 126 9.71 6.34 12.43
C PHE A 126 8.78 6.56 13.62
N LEU A 127 8.21 5.49 14.19
CA LEU A 127 7.19 5.55 15.26
C LEU A 127 7.66 4.89 16.56
N GLY A 128 8.62 3.96 16.51
CA GLY A 128 9.06 3.12 17.63
C GLY A 128 10.00 3.81 18.65
N SER A 129 10.11 5.13 18.63
CA SER A 129 10.80 5.89 19.69
C SER A 129 9.96 6.05 20.97
N SER A 130 8.69 5.63 20.94
CA SER A 130 7.87 5.47 22.14
C SER A 130 8.07 4.05 22.68
N THR A 131 8.38 3.91 23.96
CA THR A 131 8.71 2.71 24.78
C THR A 131 7.74 1.50 24.71
N VAL A 132 6.80 1.50 23.77
CA VAL A 132 5.62 0.62 23.70
C VAL A 132 5.81 -0.59 22.78
N VAL A 133 6.71 -0.54 21.79
CA VAL A 133 6.85 -1.64 20.80
C VAL A 133 8.15 -2.42 21.03
N PRO A 134 8.10 -3.67 21.52
CA PRO A 134 9.30 -4.49 21.74
C PRO A 134 9.91 -4.94 20.41
N PHE A 135 10.85 -4.14 19.90
CA PHE A 135 11.49 -4.25 18.58
C PHE A 135 11.90 -5.68 18.19
N ARG A 136 12.59 -6.39 19.10
CA ARG A 136 13.09 -7.76 18.85
C ARG A 136 11.97 -8.78 18.68
N SER A 137 10.95 -8.78 19.54
CA SER A 137 9.85 -9.75 19.44
C SER A 137 8.97 -9.45 18.24
N THR A 138 8.76 -8.18 17.91
CA THR A 138 7.99 -7.77 16.73
C THR A 138 8.65 -8.23 15.43
N ILE A 139 9.96 -8.09 15.27
CA ILE A 139 10.69 -8.56 14.08
C ILE A 139 10.58 -10.09 13.94
N VAL A 140 10.80 -10.83 15.02
CA VAL A 140 10.68 -12.30 15.01
C VAL A 140 9.24 -12.71 14.67
N GLN A 141 8.27 -12.05 15.28
CA GLN A 141 6.85 -12.33 15.04
C GLN A 141 6.48 -12.06 13.58
N LEU A 142 6.90 -10.94 12.99
CA LEU A 142 6.66 -10.64 11.57
C LEU A 142 7.36 -11.64 10.64
N GLY A 143 8.57 -12.06 10.98
CA GLY A 143 9.25 -13.14 10.25
C GLY A 143 8.40 -14.41 10.22
N VAL A 144 7.85 -14.80 11.37
CA VAL A 144 7.03 -16.02 11.49
C VAL A 144 5.64 -15.85 10.87
N THR A 145 4.94 -14.75 11.12
CA THR A 145 3.54 -14.56 10.70
C THR A 145 3.38 -14.08 9.26
N VAL A 146 4.44 -13.51 8.68
CA VAL A 146 4.38 -12.91 7.34
C VAL A 146 5.27 -13.66 6.35
N VAL A 147 6.54 -13.89 6.67
CA VAL A 147 7.49 -14.52 5.73
C VAL A 147 7.17 -16.00 5.55
N ILE A 148 6.88 -16.74 6.64
CA ILE A 148 6.60 -18.18 6.54
C ILE A 148 5.35 -18.46 5.68
N PRO A 149 4.16 -17.88 5.95
CA PRO A 149 2.97 -18.17 5.13
C PRO A 149 3.17 -17.79 3.67
N LEU A 150 3.91 -16.71 3.40
CA LEU A 150 4.23 -16.29 2.04
C LEU A 150 5.13 -17.29 1.31
N LEU A 151 6.20 -17.77 1.96
CA LEU A 151 7.09 -18.80 1.40
C LEU A 151 6.33 -20.11 1.16
N VAL A 152 5.45 -20.50 2.07
CA VAL A 152 4.59 -21.68 1.89
C VAL A 152 3.63 -21.49 0.72
N GLY A 153 2.98 -20.32 0.59
CA GLY A 153 2.12 -20.01 -0.56
C GLY A 153 2.87 -20.04 -1.89
N GLN A 154 4.10 -19.52 -1.92
CA GLN A 154 4.97 -19.60 -3.08
C GLN A 154 5.37 -21.03 -3.43
N ALA A 155 5.73 -21.85 -2.44
CA ALA A 155 6.06 -23.25 -2.64
C ALA A 155 4.85 -24.02 -3.20
N VAL A 156 3.67 -23.83 -2.63
CA VAL A 156 2.40 -24.44 -3.07
C VAL A 156 2.06 -24.05 -4.52
N ARG A 157 2.27 -22.78 -4.89
CA ARG A 157 2.12 -22.33 -6.28
C ARG A 157 3.12 -23.01 -7.20
N ALA A 158 4.38 -23.10 -6.79
CA ALA A 158 5.47 -23.67 -7.60
C ALA A 158 5.26 -25.16 -7.92
N ILE A 159 4.68 -25.92 -6.99
CA ILE A 159 4.34 -27.34 -7.20
C ILE A 159 3.03 -27.55 -7.97
N GLY A 160 2.30 -26.48 -8.33
CA GLY A 160 1.07 -26.54 -9.13
C GLY A 160 -0.14 -27.16 -8.43
N MET A 161 -0.07 -27.39 -7.10
CA MET A 161 -1.05 -28.21 -6.37
C MET A 161 -2.47 -27.59 -6.30
N LEU A 162 -2.62 -26.29 -6.58
CA LEU A 162 -3.91 -25.58 -6.57
C LEU A 162 -4.34 -25.01 -7.94
N HIS A 163 -3.67 -25.35 -9.05
CA HIS A 163 -4.05 -24.85 -10.38
C HIS A 163 -5.46 -25.29 -10.83
N HIS A 164 -6.04 -26.29 -10.17
CA HIS A 164 -7.35 -26.90 -10.49
C HIS A 164 -8.46 -26.53 -9.51
N THR A 165 -8.20 -25.67 -8.53
CA THR A 165 -9.21 -25.22 -7.57
C THR A 165 -9.61 -23.78 -7.87
N ASP A 166 -10.84 -23.59 -8.36
CA ASP A 166 -11.53 -22.30 -8.52
C ASP A 166 -11.89 -21.69 -7.16
N LEU A 167 -10.89 -21.50 -6.30
CA LEU A 167 -11.07 -20.81 -5.03
C LEU A 167 -11.15 -19.31 -5.31
N PRO A 168 -12.22 -18.61 -4.90
CA PRO A 168 -12.37 -17.17 -5.09
C PRO A 168 -11.52 -16.40 -4.05
N THR A 169 -10.20 -16.57 -4.11
CA THR A 169 -9.23 -16.00 -3.16
C THR A 169 -9.28 -14.48 -3.12
N SER A 170 -9.62 -13.85 -4.25
CA SER A 170 -9.82 -12.40 -4.37
C SER A 170 -11.08 -11.92 -3.62
N GLU A 171 -12.19 -12.63 -3.75
CA GLU A 171 -13.49 -12.23 -3.16
C GLU A 171 -13.49 -12.45 -1.66
N ILE A 172 -12.92 -13.57 -1.18
CA ILE A 172 -12.73 -13.84 0.24
C ILE A 172 -11.84 -12.75 0.88
N GLY A 173 -10.76 -12.35 0.19
CA GLY A 173 -9.89 -11.27 0.64
C GLY A 173 -10.60 -9.91 0.68
N GLN A 174 -11.47 -9.62 -0.28
CA GLN A 174 -12.25 -8.37 -0.31
C GLN A 174 -13.33 -8.33 0.79
N VAL A 175 -14.04 -9.43 1.04
CA VAL A 175 -15.02 -9.52 2.14
C VAL A 175 -14.33 -9.40 3.49
N ALA A 176 -13.20 -10.07 3.70
CA ALA A 176 -12.40 -9.93 4.92
C ALA A 176 -11.87 -8.50 5.11
N LEU A 177 -11.38 -7.87 4.04
CA LEU A 177 -10.93 -6.48 4.06
C LEU A 177 -12.08 -5.51 4.38
N LEU A 178 -13.23 -5.68 3.74
CA LEU A 178 -14.42 -4.87 4.00
C LEU A 178 -14.87 -5.00 5.46
N LEU A 179 -14.86 -6.23 5.99
CA LEU A 179 -15.18 -6.49 7.40
C LEU A 179 -14.18 -5.81 8.33
N ILE A 180 -12.88 -5.87 8.02
CA ILE A 180 -11.82 -5.18 8.78
C ILE A 180 -11.99 -3.66 8.72
N ILE A 181 -12.26 -3.08 7.55
CA ILE A 181 -12.50 -1.64 7.38
C ILE A 181 -13.73 -1.23 8.18
N TYR A 182 -14.82 -1.97 8.05
CA TYR A 182 -16.06 -1.73 8.76
C TYR A 182 -15.85 -1.79 10.28
N THR A 183 -15.22 -2.84 10.80
CA THR A 183 -14.95 -2.95 12.24
C THR A 183 -14.01 -1.86 12.72
N THR A 184 -12.98 -1.49 11.94
CA THR A 184 -12.05 -0.42 12.34
C THR A 184 -12.71 0.96 12.31
N PHE A 185 -13.64 1.18 11.37
CA PHE A 185 -14.48 2.38 11.36
C PHE A 185 -15.42 2.39 12.57
N CYS A 186 -16.14 1.30 12.84
CA CYS A 186 -16.99 1.19 14.03
C CYS A 186 -16.20 1.39 15.34
N ASP A 187 -15.03 0.77 15.48
CA ASP A 187 -14.13 0.94 16.63
C ASP A 187 -13.78 2.43 16.81
N ALA A 188 -13.42 3.13 15.72
CA ALA A 188 -13.08 4.56 15.74
C ALA A 188 -14.25 5.47 16.19
N PHE A 189 -15.51 5.08 15.97
CA PHE A 189 -16.69 5.82 16.43
C PHE A 189 -17.17 5.43 17.83
N LEU A 190 -16.81 4.23 18.31
CA LEU A 190 -17.18 3.75 19.65
C LEU A 190 -16.19 4.20 20.73
N GLU A 191 -14.93 4.39 20.36
CA GLU A 191 -13.87 4.90 21.24
C GLU A 191 -14.06 6.41 21.52
N HIS A 192 -14.71 6.74 22.64
CA HIS A 192 -14.96 8.13 23.06
C HIS A 192 -13.69 8.92 23.42
N ASP A 193 -12.53 8.25 23.46
CA ASP A 193 -11.23 8.81 23.87
C ASP A 193 -10.13 8.51 22.83
N ALA A 194 -10.48 8.54 21.53
CA ALA A 194 -9.55 8.25 20.43
C ALA A 194 -8.42 9.28 20.27
N GLY A 195 -8.41 10.35 21.08
CA GLY A 195 -7.42 11.43 21.03
C GLY A 195 -7.49 12.27 19.75
N MET A 196 -8.60 12.21 19.00
CA MET A 196 -8.83 12.99 17.78
C MET A 196 -10.22 13.62 17.80
N ASP A 197 -10.27 14.91 17.50
CA ASP A 197 -11.52 15.67 17.37
C ASP A 197 -12.09 15.53 15.94
N PRO A 198 -13.38 15.86 15.71
CA PRO A 198 -13.96 15.89 14.36
C PRO A 198 -13.17 16.75 13.36
N VAL A 199 -12.52 17.81 13.86
CA VAL A 199 -11.65 18.68 13.06
C VAL A 199 -10.40 17.92 12.59
N ASP A 200 -9.81 17.06 13.42
CA ASP A 200 -8.64 16.24 13.06
C ASP A 200 -8.97 15.24 11.95
N ILE A 201 -10.20 14.70 11.95
CA ILE A 201 -10.68 13.82 10.88
C ILE A 201 -10.78 14.60 9.56
N LEU A 202 -11.37 15.80 9.58
CA LEU A 202 -11.47 16.65 8.39
C LEU A 202 -10.08 17.04 7.86
N VAL A 203 -9.18 17.43 8.75
CA VAL A 203 -7.77 17.73 8.44
C VAL A 203 -7.09 16.51 7.83
N THR A 204 -7.32 15.31 8.38
CA THR A 204 -6.79 14.05 7.83
C THR A 204 -7.22 13.84 6.39
N VAL A 205 -8.51 14.00 6.09
CA VAL A 205 -9.04 13.86 4.72
C VAL A 205 -8.37 14.85 3.77
N MET A 206 -8.28 16.12 4.16
CA MET A 206 -7.65 17.16 3.35
C MET A 206 -6.17 16.86 3.09
N LEU A 207 -5.41 16.51 4.13
CA LEU A 207 -3.98 16.20 4.02
C LEU A 207 -3.72 14.95 3.18
N VAL A 208 -4.54 13.91 3.32
CA VAL A 208 -4.44 12.69 2.50
C VAL A 208 -4.64 13.00 1.02
N VAL A 209 -5.66 13.78 0.68
CA VAL A 209 -5.94 14.18 -0.71
C VAL A 209 -4.78 15.01 -1.27
N ILE A 210 -4.31 16.00 -0.51
CA ILE A 210 -3.19 16.87 -0.92
C ILE A 210 -1.92 16.05 -1.12
N ILE A 211 -1.57 15.16 -0.19
CA ILE A 211 -0.38 14.30 -0.29
C ILE A 211 -0.51 13.36 -1.49
N GLN A 212 -1.66 12.73 -1.70
CA GLN A 212 -1.88 11.84 -2.84
C GLN A 212 -1.68 12.60 -4.17
N LEU A 213 -2.28 13.77 -4.33
CA LEU A 213 -2.12 14.61 -5.53
C LEU A 213 -0.66 15.04 -5.71
N LEU A 214 0.01 15.45 -4.63
CA LEU A 214 1.41 15.82 -4.65
C LEU A 214 2.30 14.66 -5.09
N LEU A 215 2.11 13.46 -4.54
CA LEU A 215 2.90 12.29 -4.89
C LEU A 215 2.68 11.87 -6.35
N MET A 216 1.44 11.92 -6.84
CA MET A 216 1.14 11.67 -8.26
C MET A 216 1.80 12.72 -9.15
N TYR A 217 1.70 14.00 -8.80
CA TYR A 217 2.34 15.09 -9.53
C TYR A 217 3.87 14.94 -9.56
N LEU A 218 4.51 14.66 -8.43
CA LEU A 218 5.96 14.45 -8.34
C LEU A 218 6.40 13.23 -9.15
N ALA A 219 5.70 12.10 -9.04
CA ALA A 219 6.01 10.89 -9.82
C ALA A 219 5.90 11.15 -11.33
N TRP A 220 4.87 11.89 -11.77
CA TRP A 220 4.69 12.26 -13.17
C TRP A 220 5.78 13.20 -13.69
N ASN A 221 6.16 14.23 -12.92
CA ASN A 221 7.14 15.20 -13.34
C ASN A 221 8.56 14.62 -13.30
N ILE A 222 8.94 13.96 -12.21
CA ILE A 222 10.28 13.36 -12.06
C ILE A 222 10.52 12.29 -13.13
N SER A 223 9.52 11.46 -13.44
CA SER A 223 9.63 10.50 -14.54
C SER A 223 9.79 11.17 -15.91
N GLY A 224 9.25 12.38 -16.08
CA GLY A 224 9.39 13.19 -17.30
C GLY A 224 10.72 13.94 -17.43
N LEU A 225 11.46 14.15 -16.33
CA LEU A 225 12.77 14.82 -16.37
C LEU A 225 13.85 13.96 -17.04
N THR A 226 13.63 12.64 -17.11
CA THR A 226 14.58 11.71 -17.70
C THR A 226 14.01 11.15 -19.01
N LYS A 227 14.87 10.97 -20.02
CA LYS A 227 14.49 10.23 -21.25
C LYS A 227 14.50 8.71 -21.05
N MET A 228 14.58 8.26 -19.80
CA MET A 228 14.75 6.85 -19.43
C MET A 228 13.46 6.04 -19.54
N PHE A 229 12.31 6.71 -19.43
CA PHE A 229 11.00 6.10 -19.34
C PHE A 229 10.16 6.46 -20.56
N SER A 230 9.48 5.46 -21.13
CA SER A 230 8.54 5.69 -22.22
C SER A 230 7.26 6.35 -21.70
N THR A 231 6.46 6.92 -22.60
CA THR A 231 5.15 7.52 -22.29
C THR A 231 4.25 6.55 -21.49
N PRO A 232 4.11 5.25 -21.85
CA PRO A 232 3.37 4.28 -21.03
C PRO A 232 4.01 3.97 -19.66
N ASP A 233 5.33 4.04 -19.53
CA ASP A 233 6.03 3.79 -18.26
C ASP A 233 5.72 4.90 -17.25
N ARG A 234 5.58 6.15 -17.69
CA ARG A 234 5.25 7.29 -16.82
C ARG A 234 3.90 7.12 -16.13
N ALA A 235 2.93 6.52 -16.82
CA ALA A 235 1.64 6.17 -16.22
C ALA A 235 1.80 5.09 -15.15
N ALA A 236 2.53 4.01 -15.45
CA ALA A 236 2.82 2.95 -14.50
C ALA A 236 3.54 3.49 -13.25
N ILE A 237 4.55 4.35 -13.44
CA ILE A 237 5.26 5.04 -12.36
C ILE A 237 4.28 5.83 -11.49
N THR A 238 3.42 6.64 -12.11
CA THR A 238 2.53 7.53 -11.36
C THR A 238 1.58 6.77 -10.45
N PHE A 239 0.97 5.69 -10.95
CA PHE A 239 0.05 4.88 -10.14
C PHE A 239 0.78 3.98 -9.15
N CYS A 240 1.83 3.26 -9.56
CA CYS A 240 2.56 2.34 -8.68
C CYS A 240 3.34 3.05 -7.56
N CYS A 241 3.80 4.28 -7.78
CA CYS A 241 4.53 5.06 -6.76
C CYS A 241 3.61 5.73 -5.74
N SER A 242 2.45 6.21 -6.17
CA SER A 242 1.53 6.97 -5.33
C SER A 242 0.57 6.06 -4.55
N HIS A 243 0.14 4.94 -5.13
CA HIS A 243 -0.89 4.13 -4.50
C HIS A 243 -0.34 3.28 -3.36
N LYS A 244 -1.16 3.12 -2.32
CA LYS A 244 -0.85 2.39 -1.09
C LYS A 244 -1.88 1.29 -0.81
N SER A 245 -1.39 0.14 -0.34
CA SER A 245 -2.18 -1.07 -0.13
C SER A 245 -2.81 -1.09 1.25
N LEU A 246 -4.12 -0.87 1.30
CA LEU A 246 -4.90 -1.08 2.52
C LEU A 246 -4.97 -2.56 2.89
N THR A 247 -5.11 -3.44 1.89
CA THR A 247 -5.20 -4.90 2.06
C THR A 247 -4.01 -5.49 2.80
N LEU A 248 -2.80 -5.02 2.49
CA LEU A 248 -1.59 -5.45 3.18
C LEU A 248 -1.31 -4.60 4.43
N GLY A 249 -1.69 -3.32 4.40
CA GLY A 249 -1.40 -2.39 5.48
C GLY A 249 -2.12 -2.70 6.78
N ILE A 250 -3.42 -3.01 6.77
CA ILE A 250 -4.15 -3.29 8.03
C ILE A 250 -3.62 -4.54 8.75
N PRO A 251 -3.39 -5.68 8.09
CA PRO A 251 -2.74 -6.83 8.73
C PRO A 251 -1.39 -6.49 9.35
N ILE A 252 -0.52 -5.76 8.62
CA ILE A 252 0.79 -5.32 9.14
C ILE A 252 0.62 -4.48 10.40
N LEU A 253 -0.31 -3.52 10.40
CA LEU A 253 -0.57 -2.67 11.56
C LEU A 253 -1.14 -3.45 12.75
N ARG A 254 -2.07 -4.38 12.52
CA ARG A 254 -2.67 -5.20 13.59
C ARG A 254 -1.62 -6.07 14.30
N ILE A 255 -0.55 -6.48 13.59
CA ILE A 255 0.59 -7.20 14.18
C ILE A 255 1.47 -6.24 14.98
N LEU A 256 1.85 -5.11 14.40
CA LEU A 256 2.79 -4.16 14.99
C LEU A 256 2.24 -3.44 16.23
N PHE A 257 0.97 -3.05 16.17
CA PHE A 257 0.29 -2.28 17.21
C PHE A 257 -0.77 -3.13 17.91
N ALA A 258 -0.51 -4.44 18.02
CA ALA A 258 -1.39 -5.38 18.70
C ALA A 258 -1.62 -4.94 20.17
N GLY A 259 -2.86 -4.65 20.54
CA GLY A 259 -3.21 -4.24 21.92
C GLY A 259 -2.91 -2.76 22.22
N TYR A 260 -2.62 -1.96 21.20
CA TYR A 260 -2.45 -0.52 21.35
C TYR A 260 -3.80 0.19 21.35
N SER A 261 -4.06 1.03 22.35
CA SER A 261 -5.33 1.75 22.56
C SER A 261 -5.66 2.76 21.45
N HIS A 262 -4.68 3.19 20.66
CA HIS A 262 -4.89 4.18 19.58
C HIS A 262 -4.69 3.57 18.19
N PHE A 263 -4.95 2.26 18.05
CA PHE A 263 -4.89 1.57 16.76
C PHE A 263 -5.81 2.21 15.71
N SER A 264 -7.03 2.56 16.12
CA SER A 264 -8.02 3.24 15.28
C SER A 264 -7.45 4.54 14.71
N SER A 265 -6.84 5.37 15.58
CA SER A 265 -6.29 6.67 15.23
C SER A 265 -5.10 6.58 14.27
N ILE A 266 -4.19 5.63 14.46
CA ILE A 266 -3.03 5.46 13.58
C ILE A 266 -3.41 4.86 12.20
N SER A 267 -4.51 4.11 12.15
CA SER A 267 -5.00 3.49 10.91
C SER A 267 -5.89 4.42 10.07
N LEU A 268 -6.45 5.48 10.66
CA LEU A 268 -7.43 6.36 10.02
C LEU A 268 -6.94 6.94 8.68
N PRO A 269 -5.73 7.54 8.57
CA PRO A 269 -5.29 8.08 7.28
C PRO A 269 -5.18 7.00 6.19
N LEU A 270 -4.87 5.75 6.55
CA LEU A 270 -4.81 4.64 5.59
C LEU A 270 -6.19 4.27 5.06
N LEU A 271 -7.19 4.25 5.95
CA LEU A 271 -8.59 4.00 5.59
C LEU A 271 -9.13 5.09 4.66
N VAL A 272 -8.72 6.35 4.87
CA VAL A 272 -9.10 7.49 4.02
C VAL A 272 -8.34 7.49 2.68
N TYR A 273 -7.05 7.12 2.69
CA TYR A 273 -6.21 7.11 1.50
C TYR A 273 -6.72 6.16 0.43
N HIS A 274 -7.23 5.01 0.83
CA HIS A 274 -7.66 3.96 -0.09
C HIS A 274 -8.81 4.35 -1.04
N PRO A 275 -9.95 4.89 -0.58
CA PRO A 275 -10.97 5.42 -1.48
C PRO A 275 -10.48 6.67 -2.21
N ALA A 276 -9.71 7.56 -1.55
CA ALA A 276 -9.22 8.79 -2.17
C ALA A 276 -8.34 8.51 -3.40
N GLN A 277 -7.38 7.59 -3.31
CA GLN A 277 -6.51 7.22 -4.44
C GLN A 277 -7.30 6.61 -5.60
N ILE A 278 -8.35 5.82 -5.33
CA ILE A 278 -9.21 5.22 -6.37
C ILE A 278 -9.98 6.31 -7.10
N ILE A 279 -10.61 7.22 -6.36
CA ILE A 279 -11.39 8.32 -6.93
C ILE A 279 -10.50 9.24 -7.77
N ILE A 280 -9.40 9.74 -7.18
CA ILE A 280 -8.45 10.63 -7.85
C ILE A 280 -7.85 9.95 -9.07
N GLY A 281 -7.41 8.69 -8.92
CA GLY A 281 -6.85 7.91 -10.01
C GLY A 281 -7.84 7.71 -11.15
N SER A 282 -9.10 7.42 -10.83
CA SER A 282 -10.17 7.22 -11.82
C SER A 282 -10.54 8.51 -12.57
N LEU A 283 -10.59 9.65 -11.87
CA LEU A 283 -10.84 10.95 -12.49
C LEU A 283 -9.75 11.34 -13.49
N LEU A 284 -8.50 10.98 -13.20
CA LEU A 284 -7.36 11.26 -14.08
C LEU A 284 -7.27 10.32 -15.30
N VAL A 285 -8.06 9.24 -15.35
CA VAL A 285 -7.97 8.24 -16.44
C VAL A 285 -8.21 8.88 -17.80
N SER A 286 -9.24 9.72 -17.94
CA SER A 286 -9.60 10.32 -19.23
C SER A 286 -8.47 11.20 -19.78
N GLU A 287 -8.01 12.14 -18.96
CA GLU A 287 -6.95 13.10 -19.30
C GLU A 287 -5.62 12.40 -19.62
N MET A 288 -5.18 11.49 -18.75
CA MET A 288 -3.93 10.76 -18.96
C MET A 288 -3.98 9.88 -20.21
N ARG A 289 -5.12 9.24 -20.49
CA ARG A 289 -5.29 8.40 -21.69
C ARG A 289 -5.19 9.21 -22.97
N GLU A 290 -5.80 10.39 -23.01
CA GLU A 290 -5.71 11.29 -24.16
C GLU A 290 -4.27 11.80 -24.35
N TRP A 291 -3.60 12.19 -23.27
CA TRP A 291 -2.21 12.59 -23.30
C TRP A 291 -1.29 11.48 -23.82
N ILE A 292 -1.46 10.23 -23.37
CA ILE A 292 -0.66 9.09 -23.83
C ILE A 292 -0.88 8.84 -25.33
N ARG A 293 -2.14 8.85 -25.78
CA ARG A 293 -2.48 8.64 -27.20
C ARG A 293 -1.86 9.70 -28.11
N THR A 294 -1.90 10.97 -27.72
CA THR A 294 -1.33 12.06 -28.53
C THR A 294 0.20 11.99 -28.61
N HIS A 295 0.87 11.63 -27.51
CA HIS A 295 2.33 11.53 -27.47
C HIS A 295 2.86 10.26 -28.14
N GLN A 296 2.12 9.16 -28.10
CA GLN A 296 2.45 7.98 -28.90
C GLN A 296 2.37 8.28 -30.40
N LYS A 297 1.30 8.95 -30.87
CA LYS A 297 1.18 9.36 -32.28
C LYS A 297 2.35 10.22 -32.76
N ARG A 298 2.83 11.16 -31.92
CA ARG A 298 3.99 12.02 -32.22
C ARG A 298 5.31 11.25 -32.34
N SER A 299 5.47 10.14 -31.60
CA SER A 299 6.68 9.31 -31.70
C SER A 299 6.78 8.47 -32.98
N PHE A 300 5.70 8.35 -33.76
CA PHE A 300 5.67 7.62 -35.04
C PHE A 300 5.75 8.53 -36.28
N LEU A 301 5.81 9.85 -36.11
CA LEU A 301 6.05 10.78 -37.21
C LEU A 301 7.56 10.98 -37.37
N PRO A 302 8.13 10.86 -38.60
CA PRO A 302 9.54 11.13 -38.81
C PRO A 302 9.87 12.61 -38.49
N PRO A 303 11.12 12.89 -38.05
CA PRO A 303 11.55 14.22 -37.64
C PRO A 303 11.49 15.26 -38.75
#